data_AF-A2S4L4-F1
#
_entry.id   AF-A2S4L4-F1
#
_cell.length_a   1.000
_cell.length_b   1.000
_cell.length_c   1.000
_cell.angle_alpha   90.00
_cell.angle_beta   90.00
_cell.angle_gamma   90.00
#
_symmetry.space_group_name_H-M   'P 1'
#
loop_
_entity.id
_entity.type
_entity.pdbx_description
1 polymer ?
#
loop_
_entity_poly.entity_id
_entity_poly.type
_entity_poly.pdbx_seq_one_letter_code
_entity_poly.pdbx_strand_id
1 'polypeptide(L)'
;MPASDRHDHFPGLSHLGALLADPGRAAMLWALMDGSARPAGELTMIAGLSPSAASAHLARLTDGGLLALDVRGRHRYYRIATPDIAAAIEALANVAQAAAPQRPIPQPARTVPPDMRYARTCYDHMAGELAVQVYERLMSRGWLTASGGTLDATAAGAAQFAQWGIDIGGQRAKRRRFACTCPDWSERRPHLGGSLGAALLDSFCRRGWLEHAAKPRVLRVTPAGQREFDALLTGG
;
A
#
# COMPACT_ATOMS: atom_id res chain seq x y z
N MET A 1 -32.55 -37.15 10.64
CA MET A 1 -31.67 -35.96 10.60
C MET A 1 -32.12 -35.00 11.70
N PRO A 2 -31.19 -34.27 12.32
CA PRO A 2 -31.08 -32.86 11.94
C PRO A 2 -29.69 -32.56 11.39
N ALA A 3 -29.66 -31.72 10.37
CA ALA A 3 -28.44 -31.22 9.75
C ALA A 3 -27.67 -30.39 10.78
N SER A 4 -26.52 -30.90 11.23
CA SER A 4 -25.53 -30.08 11.90
C SER A 4 -24.94 -29.16 10.84
N ASP A 5 -25.37 -27.91 10.90
CA ASP A 5 -24.94 -26.78 10.10
C ASP A 5 -23.41 -26.64 10.18
N ARG A 6 -22.71 -27.29 9.24
CA ARG A 6 -21.29 -27.03 9.00
C ARG A 6 -21.21 -25.69 8.30
N HIS A 7 -21.17 -24.63 9.09
CA HIS A 7 -20.56 -23.39 8.67
C HIS A 7 -19.07 -23.69 8.42
N ASP A 8 -18.76 -24.17 7.21
CA ASP A 8 -17.42 -24.25 6.66
C ASP A 8 -16.95 -22.80 6.40
N HIS A 9 -16.75 -22.04 7.49
CA HIS A 9 -16.05 -20.78 7.45
C HIS A 9 -14.64 -21.05 6.93
N PHE A 10 -14.11 -20.13 6.10
CA PHE A 10 -12.73 -20.23 5.63
C PHE A 10 -11.79 -20.42 6.83
N PRO A 11 -11.07 -21.55 6.94
CA PRO A 11 -10.36 -21.90 8.15
C PRO A 11 -9.31 -20.82 8.46
N GLY A 12 -9.33 -20.31 9.68
CA GLY A 12 -8.41 -19.25 10.13
C GLY A 12 -8.88 -17.81 9.91
N LEU A 13 -9.95 -17.55 9.14
CA LEU A 13 -10.43 -16.18 8.90
C LEU A 13 -10.90 -15.50 10.20
N SER A 14 -11.70 -16.19 11.02
CA SER A 14 -12.17 -15.66 12.31
C SER A 14 -11.02 -15.41 13.29
N HIS A 15 -9.98 -16.25 13.24
CA HIS A 15 -8.78 -16.07 14.06
C HIS A 15 -8.00 -14.82 13.64
N LEU A 16 -7.77 -14.63 12.33
CA LEU A 16 -7.14 -13.42 11.80
C LEU A 16 -7.96 -12.16 12.12
N GLY A 17 -9.29 -12.23 11.98
CA GLY A 17 -10.19 -11.16 12.39
C GLY A 17 -10.03 -10.79 13.87
N ALA A 18 -9.96 -11.78 14.76
CA ALA A 18 -9.75 -11.56 16.19
C ALA A 18 -8.38 -10.93 16.50
N LEU A 19 -7.33 -11.24 15.74
CA LEU A 19 -6.02 -10.60 15.88
C LEU A 19 -6.03 -9.14 15.42
N LEU A 20 -6.85 -8.76 14.45
CA LEU A 20 -6.96 -7.39 13.96
C LEU A 20 -7.93 -6.51 14.78
N ALA A 21 -8.91 -7.13 15.46
CA ALA A 21 -9.96 -6.44 16.21
C ALA A 21 -9.49 -5.87 17.56
N ASP A 22 -8.42 -5.06 17.55
CA ASP A 22 -7.89 -4.35 18.71
C ASP A 22 -7.08 -3.12 18.29
N PRO A 23 -7.33 -1.95 18.89
CA PRO A 23 -6.72 -0.69 18.46
C PRO A 23 -5.20 -0.67 18.67
N GLY A 24 -4.69 -1.29 19.73
CA GLY A 24 -3.25 -1.36 20.01
C GLY A 24 -2.53 -2.26 19.00
N ARG A 25 -3.09 -3.44 18.71
CA ARG A 25 -2.54 -4.33 17.67
C ARG A 25 -2.61 -3.70 16.29
N ALA A 26 -3.72 -3.04 15.95
CA ALA A 26 -3.86 -2.32 14.70
C ALA A 26 -2.79 -1.21 14.56
N ALA A 27 -2.56 -0.42 15.61
CA ALA A 27 -1.52 0.61 15.61
C ALA A 27 -0.10 0.04 15.42
N MET A 28 0.22 -1.07 16.10
CA MET A 28 1.52 -1.75 15.94
C MET A 28 1.71 -2.28 14.52
N LEU A 29 0.72 -2.99 13.97
CA LEU A 29 0.76 -3.51 12.60
C LEU A 29 0.93 -2.37 11.59
N TRP A 30 0.20 -1.28 11.80
CA TRP A 30 0.26 -0.11 10.94
C TRP A 30 1.63 0.53 10.88
N ALA A 31 2.30 0.66 12.03
CA ALA A 31 3.65 1.21 12.10
C ALA A 31 4.70 0.37 11.37
N LEU A 32 4.41 -0.91 11.13
CA LEU A 32 5.28 -1.86 10.43
C LEU A 32 4.93 -2.00 8.94
N MET A 33 3.94 -1.24 8.44
CA MET A 33 3.54 -1.30 7.03
C MET A 33 4.60 -0.76 6.06
N ASP A 34 5.58 0.00 6.56
CA ASP A 34 6.84 0.34 5.87
C ASP A 34 7.79 -0.84 5.71
N GLY A 35 7.40 -2.04 6.15
CA GLY A 35 8.23 -3.24 6.11
C GLY A 35 9.47 -3.17 7.00
N SER A 36 9.62 -2.12 7.81
CA SER A 36 10.71 -2.00 8.77
C SER A 36 10.58 -3.04 9.89
N ALA A 37 11.72 -3.34 10.53
CA ALA A 37 11.73 -4.11 11.77
C ALA A 37 11.95 -3.15 12.94
N ARG A 38 11.02 -3.12 13.91
CA ARG A 38 11.04 -2.17 15.04
C ARG A 38 11.13 -2.89 16.39
N PRO A 39 11.84 -2.32 17.37
CA PRO A 39 11.94 -2.91 18.69
C PRO A 39 10.61 -2.81 19.45
N ALA A 40 10.38 -3.72 20.40
CA ALA A 40 9.16 -3.75 21.22
C ALA A 40 8.85 -2.41 21.90
N GLY A 41 9.87 -1.71 22.40
CA GLY A 41 9.72 -0.43 23.09
C GLY A 41 9.12 0.66 22.21
N GLU A 42 9.54 0.73 20.94
CA GLU A 42 8.99 1.68 19.98
C GLU A 42 7.52 1.38 19.67
N LEU A 43 7.19 0.10 19.43
CA LEU A 43 5.81 -0.34 19.18
C LEU A 43 4.90 -0.13 20.40
N THR A 44 5.45 -0.24 21.61
CA THR A 44 4.74 0.05 22.86
C THR A 44 4.34 1.53 22.93
N MET A 45 5.27 2.42 22.61
CA MET A 45 5.02 3.86 22.57
C MET A 45 3.98 4.23 21.51
N ILE A 46 4.07 3.64 20.32
CA ILE A 46 3.12 3.88 19.23
C ILE A 46 1.71 3.42 19.59
N ALA A 47 1.59 2.25 20.25
CA ALA A 47 0.30 1.71 20.66
C ALA A 47 -0.30 2.42 21.89
N GLY A 48 0.49 3.24 22.60
CA GLY A 48 0.06 3.88 23.84
C GLY A 48 -0.26 2.89 24.97
N LEU A 49 0.44 1.75 25.00
CA LEU A 49 0.18 0.66 25.94
C LEU A 49 1.27 0.54 27.01
N SER A 50 0.97 -0.17 28.10
CA SER A 50 2.00 -0.57 29.07
C SER A 50 2.94 -1.63 28.45
N PRO A 51 4.20 -1.74 28.94
CA PRO A 51 5.13 -2.74 28.43
C PRO A 51 4.64 -4.19 28.53
N SER A 52 3.89 -4.52 29.59
CA SER A 52 3.32 -5.86 29.78
C SER A 52 2.20 -6.15 28.78
N ALA A 53 1.28 -5.20 28.57
CA ALA A 53 0.22 -5.34 27.59
C ALA A 53 0.77 -5.41 26.16
N ALA A 54 1.73 -4.52 25.83
CA ALA A 54 2.38 -4.53 24.53
C ALA A 54 3.08 -5.86 24.23
N SER A 55 3.80 -6.42 25.22
CA SER A 55 4.45 -7.73 25.07
C SER A 55 3.44 -8.85 24.78
N ALA A 56 2.29 -8.86 25.47
CA ALA A 56 1.22 -9.83 25.23
C ALA A 56 0.63 -9.69 23.81
N HIS A 57 0.44 -8.45 23.33
CA HIS A 57 -0.03 -8.21 21.96
C HIS A 57 0.98 -8.65 20.90
N LEU A 58 2.26 -8.34 21.08
CA LEU A 58 3.32 -8.76 20.17
C LEU A 58 3.45 -10.28 20.11
N ALA A 59 3.33 -10.96 21.25
CA ALA A 59 3.28 -12.42 21.30
C ALA A 59 2.09 -12.95 20.49
N ARG A 60 0.88 -12.48 20.75
CA ARG A 60 -0.33 -12.89 20.01
C ARG A 60 -0.22 -12.67 18.50
N LEU A 61 0.34 -11.54 18.07
CA LEU A 61 0.54 -11.24 16.65
C LEU A 61 1.62 -12.11 16.00
N THR A 62 2.65 -12.49 16.76
CA THR A 62 3.71 -13.39 16.29
C THR A 62 3.21 -14.83 16.21
N ASP A 63 2.55 -15.31 17.26
CA ASP A 63 1.98 -16.67 17.34
C ASP A 63 0.87 -16.87 16.28
N GLY A 64 0.12 -15.80 15.99
CA GLY A 64 -0.87 -15.76 14.92
C GLY A 64 -0.29 -15.59 13.50
N GLY A 65 1.03 -15.47 13.37
CA GLY A 65 1.74 -15.40 12.10
C GLY A 65 1.70 -14.05 11.39
N LEU A 66 1.12 -13.00 11.97
CA LEU A 66 1.07 -11.65 11.37
C LEU A 66 2.44 -10.95 11.45
N LEU A 67 3.21 -11.24 12.51
CA LEU A 67 4.54 -10.68 12.72
C LEU A 67 5.61 -11.77 12.69
N ALA A 68 6.77 -11.40 12.14
CA ALA A 68 8.01 -12.14 12.31
C ALA A 68 8.88 -11.45 13.34
N LEU A 69 9.54 -12.26 14.18
CA LEU A 69 10.51 -11.83 15.18
C LEU A 69 11.93 -12.06 14.67
N ASP A 70 12.73 -10.99 14.65
CA ASP A 70 14.17 -11.02 14.38
C ASP A 70 14.92 -10.71 15.69
N VAL A 71 15.78 -11.62 16.12
CA VAL A 71 16.56 -11.48 17.36
C VAL A 71 17.97 -11.03 17.00
N ARG A 72 18.29 -9.77 17.31
CA ARG A 72 19.62 -9.19 17.08
C ARG A 72 20.29 -8.92 18.42
N GLY A 73 21.13 -9.86 18.85
CA GLY A 73 21.74 -9.85 20.17
C GLY A 73 20.67 -9.90 21.27
N ARG A 74 20.68 -8.94 22.19
CA ARG A 74 19.69 -8.84 23.29
C ARG A 74 18.37 -8.17 22.90
N HIS A 75 18.27 -7.65 21.68
CA HIS A 75 17.12 -6.86 21.24
C HIS A 75 16.25 -7.67 20.28
N ARG A 76 14.93 -7.59 20.52
CA ARG A 76 13.88 -8.25 19.74
C ARG A 76 13.25 -7.23 18.81
N TYR A 77 13.30 -7.48 17.51
CA TYR A 77 12.73 -6.64 16.47
C TYR A 77 11.56 -7.36 15.81
N TYR A 78 10.46 -6.64 15.59
CA TYR A 78 9.25 -7.16 14.99
C TYR A 78 9.02 -6.51 13.63
N ARG A 79 8.60 -7.30 12.66
CA ARG A 79 8.21 -6.85 11.32
C ARG A 79 6.97 -7.60 10.85
N ILE A 80 6.24 -7.07 9.88
CA ILE A 80 5.20 -7.86 9.19
C ILE A 80 5.84 -9.13 8.62
N ALA A 81 5.22 -10.28 8.84
CA ALA A 81 5.88 -11.57 8.57
C ALA A 81 6.13 -11.79 7.07
N THR A 82 5.17 -11.43 6.22
CA THR A 82 5.26 -11.60 4.77
C THR A 82 4.62 -10.44 4.00
N PRO A 83 5.00 -10.22 2.72
CA PRO A 83 4.33 -9.24 1.86
C PRO A 83 2.82 -9.47 1.72
N ASP A 84 2.36 -10.72 1.69
CA ASP A 84 0.94 -11.09 1.57
C ASP A 84 0.11 -10.66 2.79
N ILE A 85 0.73 -10.60 3.97
CA ILE A 85 0.05 -10.10 5.17
C ILE A 85 -0.08 -8.58 5.14
N ALA A 86 0.97 -7.87 4.72
CA ALA A 86 0.90 -6.42 4.54
C ALA A 86 -0.21 -6.05 3.53
N ALA A 87 -0.23 -6.79 2.42
CA ALA A 87 -1.26 -6.74 1.40
C ALA A 87 -2.69 -6.94 1.97
N ALA A 88 -2.90 -7.98 2.76
CA ALA A 88 -4.21 -8.25 3.36
C ALA A 88 -4.66 -7.15 4.32
N ILE A 89 -3.74 -6.64 5.16
CA ILE A 89 -4.01 -5.53 6.10
C ILE A 89 -4.38 -4.27 5.32
N GLU A 90 -3.64 -3.97 4.24
CA GLU A 90 -3.91 -2.83 3.36
C GLU A 90 -5.29 -2.93 2.69
N ALA A 91 -5.63 -4.11 2.17
CA ALA A 91 -6.95 -4.36 1.58
C ALA A 91 -8.09 -4.19 2.61
N LEU A 92 -7.91 -4.68 3.84
CA LEU A 92 -8.90 -4.49 4.92
C LEU A 92 -9.03 -3.03 5.35
N ALA A 93 -7.92 -2.29 5.42
CA ALA A 93 -7.95 -0.85 5.71
C ALA A 93 -8.73 -0.08 4.64
N ASN A 94 -8.54 -0.44 3.36
CA ASN A 94 -9.29 0.12 2.24
C ASN A 94 -10.80 -0.16 2.35
N VAL A 95 -11.18 -1.39 2.69
CA VAL A 95 -12.59 -1.77 2.90
C VAL A 95 -13.18 -1.02 4.10
N ALA A 96 -12.48 -0.97 5.23
CA ALA A 96 -12.91 -0.25 6.42
C ALA A 96 -13.11 1.24 6.14
N GLN A 97 -12.26 1.84 5.31
CA GLN A 97 -12.39 3.22 4.87
C GLN A 97 -13.61 3.45 3.98
N ALA A 98 -13.88 2.54 3.04
CA ALA A 98 -15.05 2.62 2.17
C ALA A 98 -16.37 2.41 2.94
N ALA A 99 -16.35 1.59 3.98
CA ALA A 99 -17.50 1.32 4.85
C ALA A 99 -17.73 2.40 5.92
N ALA A 100 -16.72 3.23 6.22
CA ALA A 100 -16.85 4.28 7.23
C ALA A 100 -17.89 5.33 6.80
N PRO A 101 -18.72 5.84 7.73
CA PRO A 101 -19.61 6.97 7.44
C PRO A 101 -18.78 8.12 6.87
N GLN A 102 -19.29 8.80 5.83
CA GLN A 102 -18.69 9.98 5.19
C GLN A 102 -18.69 11.17 6.17
N ARG A 103 -17.93 11.06 7.25
CA ARG A 103 -17.65 12.15 8.17
C ARG A 103 -16.39 12.84 7.64
N PRO A 104 -16.36 14.17 7.55
CA PRO A 104 -15.14 14.87 7.22
C PRO A 104 -14.11 14.58 8.32
N ILE A 105 -13.12 13.75 8.01
CA ILE A 105 -11.92 13.59 8.82
C ILE A 105 -10.84 14.39 8.09
N PRO A 106 -10.42 15.55 8.61
CA PRO A 106 -9.23 16.20 8.10
C PRO A 106 -8.00 15.57 8.76
N GLN A 107 -7.37 14.61 8.09
CA GLN A 107 -5.91 14.42 8.02
C GLN A 107 -5.56 13.05 7.41
N PRO A 108 -4.48 12.95 6.61
CA PRO A 108 -3.83 11.66 6.36
C PRO A 108 -3.54 11.02 7.71
N ALA A 109 -3.75 9.72 7.86
CA ALA A 109 -3.60 9.05 9.14
C ALA A 109 -2.24 9.46 9.75
N ARG A 110 -2.27 10.18 10.89
CA ARG A 110 -1.05 10.69 11.55
C ARG A 110 -0.04 9.58 11.89
N THR A 111 -0.52 8.35 11.85
CA THR A 111 0.20 7.11 12.08
C THR A 111 1.03 6.63 10.89
N VAL A 112 0.90 7.24 9.70
CA VAL A 112 1.77 6.92 8.55
C VAL A 112 3.07 7.71 8.63
N PRO A 113 4.23 7.04 8.56
CA PRO A 113 5.50 7.72 8.44
C PRO A 113 5.50 8.76 7.29
N PRO A 114 6.03 9.98 7.48
CA PRO A 114 5.98 11.03 6.46
C PRO A 114 6.56 10.64 5.10
N ASP A 115 7.63 9.85 5.11
CA ASP A 115 8.29 9.30 3.93
C ASP A 115 7.38 8.34 3.15
N MET A 116 6.59 7.52 3.84
CA MET A 116 5.58 6.65 3.20
C MET A 116 4.36 7.40 2.65
N ARG A 117 4.02 8.56 3.24
CA ARG A 117 2.89 9.37 2.75
C ARG A 117 3.19 9.92 1.37
N TYR A 118 4.41 10.40 1.14
CA TYR A 118 4.75 11.04 -0.11
C TYR A 118 4.86 10.04 -1.28
N ALA A 119 5.74 9.03 -1.18
CA ALA A 119 5.94 8.05 -2.24
C ALA A 119 6.32 6.67 -1.69
N ARG A 120 5.56 5.65 -2.07
CA ARG A 120 5.78 4.26 -1.65
C ARG A 120 5.33 3.25 -2.71
N THR A 121 5.53 1.96 -2.46
CA THR A 121 4.89 0.89 -3.22
C THR A 121 3.66 0.34 -2.50
N CYS A 122 2.56 0.24 -3.24
CA CYS A 122 1.41 -0.61 -2.94
C CYS A 122 1.62 -1.87 -3.76
N TYR A 123 2.08 -2.94 -3.11
CA TYR A 123 2.58 -4.15 -3.79
C TYR A 123 3.71 -3.85 -4.78
N ASP A 124 3.38 -3.86 -6.06
CA ASP A 124 4.27 -3.75 -7.21
C ASP A 124 4.07 -2.45 -8.02
N HIS A 125 3.25 -1.52 -7.53
CA HIS A 125 2.99 -0.24 -8.18
C HIS A 125 3.10 0.91 -7.17
N MET A 126 3.15 2.15 -7.66
CA MET A 126 3.29 3.33 -6.81
C MET A 126 2.02 3.60 -6.00
N ALA A 127 2.22 4.13 -4.79
CA ALA A 127 1.20 4.67 -3.89
C ALA A 127 1.76 5.88 -3.12
N GLY A 128 0.90 6.53 -2.33
CA GLY A 128 1.17 7.80 -1.68
C GLY A 128 0.74 9.00 -2.52
N GLU A 129 0.97 10.17 -1.96
CA GLU A 129 0.60 11.46 -2.53
C GLU A 129 1.06 11.62 -4.00
N LEU A 130 2.32 11.28 -4.28
CA LEU A 130 2.85 11.36 -5.65
C LEU A 130 2.09 10.47 -6.63
N ALA A 131 1.76 9.23 -6.21
CA ALA A 131 1.06 8.29 -7.07
C ALA A 131 -0.39 8.73 -7.38
N VAL A 132 -1.06 9.33 -6.39
CA VAL A 132 -2.38 9.95 -6.55
C VAL A 132 -2.30 11.12 -7.51
N GLN A 133 -1.35 12.04 -7.31
CA GLN A 133 -1.16 13.21 -8.18
C GLN A 133 -0.85 12.80 -9.63
N VAL A 134 0.04 11.82 -9.82
CA VAL A 134 0.34 11.26 -11.14
C VAL A 134 -0.93 10.69 -11.76
N TYR A 135 -1.67 9.82 -11.05
CA TYR A 135 -2.90 9.22 -11.57
C TYR A 135 -3.92 10.27 -12.03
N GLU A 136 -4.15 11.29 -11.22
CA GLU A 136 -5.06 12.39 -11.55
C GLU A 136 -4.61 13.18 -12.76
N ARG A 137 -3.30 13.39 -12.92
CA ARG A 137 -2.74 14.05 -14.10
C ARG A 137 -2.90 13.20 -15.36
N LEU A 138 -2.74 11.87 -15.27
CA LEU A 138 -2.99 10.96 -16.40
C LEU A 138 -4.46 11.01 -16.83
N MET A 139 -5.38 11.12 -15.86
CA MET A 139 -6.82 11.31 -16.11
C MET A 139 -7.12 12.66 -16.76
N SER A 140 -6.61 13.76 -16.18
CA SER A 140 -6.95 15.12 -16.63
C SER A 140 -6.37 15.45 -18.01
N ARG A 141 -5.22 14.88 -18.37
CA ARG A 141 -4.66 14.96 -19.73
C ARG A 141 -5.34 14.03 -20.74
N GLY A 142 -6.32 13.23 -20.31
CA GLY A 142 -7.01 12.27 -21.17
C GLY A 142 -6.09 11.16 -21.68
N TRP A 143 -5.00 10.86 -20.98
CA TRP A 143 -4.11 9.73 -21.31
C TRP A 143 -4.69 8.40 -20.85
N LEU A 144 -5.50 8.46 -19.81
CA LEU A 144 -6.32 7.36 -19.35
C LEU A 144 -7.79 7.74 -19.43
N THR A 145 -8.67 6.75 -19.59
CA THR A 145 -10.12 6.90 -19.56
C THR A 145 -10.73 5.81 -18.70
N ALA A 146 -11.81 6.14 -18.00
CA ALA A 146 -12.61 5.17 -17.25
C ALA A 146 -13.94 4.97 -17.98
N SER A 147 -14.19 3.75 -18.46
CA SER A 147 -15.44 3.37 -19.14
C SER A 147 -15.99 2.09 -18.53
N GLY A 148 -17.24 2.14 -18.05
CA GLY A 148 -17.91 0.96 -17.46
C GLY A 148 -17.16 0.33 -16.28
N GLY A 149 -16.47 1.13 -15.45
CA GLY A 149 -15.66 0.63 -14.32
C GLY A 149 -14.31 0.02 -14.73
N THR A 150 -13.95 0.06 -16.01
CA THR A 150 -12.65 -0.37 -16.52
C THR A 150 -11.80 0.85 -16.86
N LEU A 151 -10.57 0.85 -16.37
CA LEU A 151 -9.59 1.89 -16.63
C LEU A 151 -8.73 1.48 -17.83
N ASP A 152 -8.56 2.36 -18.80
CA ASP A 152 -7.82 2.07 -20.01
C ASP A 152 -7.01 3.27 -20.55
N ALA A 153 -5.99 3.00 -21.37
CA ALA A 153 -5.18 3.99 -22.06
C ALA A 153 -5.86 4.48 -23.36
N THR A 154 -5.90 5.79 -23.55
CA THR A 154 -6.31 6.40 -24.83
C THR A 154 -5.18 6.31 -25.85
N ALA A 155 -5.44 6.66 -27.11
CA ALA A 155 -4.39 6.72 -28.14
C ALA A 155 -3.27 7.71 -27.77
N ALA A 156 -3.63 8.89 -27.25
CA ALA A 156 -2.67 9.88 -26.77
C ALA A 156 -1.85 9.35 -25.57
N GLY A 157 -2.53 8.67 -24.63
CA GLY A 157 -1.85 8.04 -23.51
C GLY A 157 -0.89 6.93 -23.94
N ALA A 158 -1.31 6.07 -24.88
CA ALA A 158 -0.45 5.01 -25.40
C ALA A 158 0.83 5.58 -26.04
N ALA A 159 0.73 6.68 -26.79
CA ALA A 159 1.90 7.37 -27.36
C ALA A 159 2.83 7.90 -26.25
N GLN A 160 2.28 8.50 -25.19
CA GLN A 160 3.08 8.98 -24.06
C GLN A 160 3.73 7.83 -23.27
N PHE A 161 2.99 6.76 -23.00
CA PHE A 161 3.49 5.59 -22.29
C PHE A 161 4.64 4.92 -23.09
N ALA A 162 4.55 4.91 -24.42
CA ALA A 162 5.64 4.45 -25.27
C ALA A 162 6.91 5.33 -25.14
N GLN A 163 6.77 6.66 -25.00
CA GLN A 163 7.92 7.54 -24.70
C GLN A 163 8.55 7.25 -23.34
N TRP A 164 7.77 6.73 -22.39
CA TRP A 164 8.29 6.22 -21.12
C TRP A 164 8.76 4.76 -21.21
N GLY A 165 8.83 4.17 -22.41
CA GLY A 165 9.32 2.80 -22.62
C GLY A 165 8.34 1.73 -22.12
N ILE A 166 7.04 2.03 -22.04
CA ILE A 166 5.99 1.11 -21.62
C ILE A 166 5.28 0.54 -22.85
N ASP A 167 5.43 -0.76 -23.06
CA ASP A 167 4.66 -1.50 -24.05
C ASP A 167 3.25 -1.80 -23.53
N ILE A 168 2.27 -1.06 -24.02
CA ILE A 168 0.85 -1.20 -23.68
C ILE A 168 0.28 -2.53 -24.19
N GLY A 169 0.70 -2.99 -25.38
CA GLY A 169 0.24 -4.27 -25.93
C GLY A 169 0.66 -5.43 -25.03
N GLY A 170 1.94 -5.46 -24.66
CA GLY A 170 2.48 -6.42 -23.71
C GLY A 170 1.85 -6.34 -22.32
N GLN A 171 1.53 -5.13 -21.82
CA GLN A 171 0.83 -4.99 -20.54
C GLN A 171 -0.58 -5.58 -20.57
N ARG A 172 -1.34 -5.37 -21.67
CA ARG A 172 -2.69 -5.93 -21.84
C ARG A 172 -2.69 -7.45 -21.94
N ALA A 173 -1.65 -8.04 -22.51
CA ALA A 173 -1.52 -9.48 -22.69
C ALA A 173 -1.20 -10.24 -21.37
N LYS A 174 -0.85 -9.54 -20.28
CA LYS A 174 -0.56 -10.17 -18.99
C LYS A 174 -1.83 -10.79 -18.38
N ARG A 175 -1.67 -11.90 -17.63
CA ARG A 175 -2.76 -12.58 -16.91
C ARG A 175 -3.20 -11.85 -15.63
N ARG A 176 -3.49 -10.56 -15.74
CA ARG A 176 -4.02 -9.69 -14.67
C ARG A 176 -4.70 -8.46 -15.27
N ARG A 177 -5.39 -7.67 -14.46
CA ARG A 177 -6.02 -6.42 -14.93
C ARG A 177 -4.97 -5.47 -15.53
N PHE A 178 -5.28 -4.92 -16.70
CA PHE A 178 -4.42 -3.96 -17.40
C PHE A 178 -4.14 -2.74 -16.50
N ALA A 179 -5.20 -2.06 -16.07
CA ALA A 179 -5.16 -0.95 -15.15
C ALA A 179 -6.36 -1.03 -14.19
N CYS A 180 -6.20 -0.52 -12.97
CA CYS A 180 -7.30 -0.38 -12.02
C CYS A 180 -7.09 0.81 -11.10
N THR A 181 -8.20 1.34 -10.57
CA THR A 181 -8.19 2.29 -9.46
C THR A 181 -7.89 1.55 -8.17
N CYS A 182 -6.67 1.67 -7.68
CA CYS A 182 -6.30 1.13 -6.38
C CYS A 182 -6.53 2.23 -5.33
N PRO A 183 -7.35 1.99 -4.29
CA PRO A 183 -7.57 2.98 -3.25
C PRO A 183 -6.30 3.19 -2.43
N ASP A 184 -5.84 4.43 -2.35
CA ASP A 184 -4.79 4.83 -1.41
C ASP A 184 -5.42 5.02 -0.03
N TRP A 185 -5.07 4.16 0.91
CA TRP A 185 -5.56 4.28 2.28
C TRP A 185 -5.00 5.52 3.00
N SER A 186 -3.79 6.02 2.65
CA SER A 186 -3.16 7.17 3.33
C SER A 186 -3.75 8.48 2.84
N GLU A 187 -3.98 8.58 1.53
CA GLU A 187 -4.53 9.78 0.88
C GLU A 187 -6.06 9.77 0.77
N ARG A 188 -6.70 8.61 0.97
CA ARG A 188 -8.14 8.38 0.74
C ARG A 188 -8.57 8.67 -0.70
N ARG A 189 -7.66 8.51 -1.66
CA ARG A 189 -7.83 8.84 -3.08
C ARG A 189 -7.28 7.71 -3.95
N PRO A 190 -7.81 7.49 -5.17
CA PRO A 190 -7.32 6.42 -6.03
C PRO A 190 -5.93 6.74 -6.61
N HIS A 191 -5.10 5.71 -6.76
CA HIS A 191 -3.89 5.71 -7.58
C HIS A 191 -3.95 4.60 -8.64
N LEU A 192 -2.99 4.61 -9.57
CA LEU A 192 -2.95 3.63 -10.66
C LEU A 192 -2.37 2.29 -10.19
N GLY A 193 -3.18 1.24 -10.27
CA GLY A 193 -2.77 -0.15 -10.09
C GLY A 193 -2.85 -0.97 -11.37
N GLY A 194 -2.67 -2.28 -11.24
CA GLY A 194 -2.67 -3.23 -12.37
C GLY A 194 -1.31 -3.32 -13.08
N SER A 195 -1.28 -4.01 -14.22
CA SER A 195 -0.05 -4.18 -14.99
C SER A 195 0.57 -2.84 -15.46
N LEU A 196 -0.27 -1.84 -15.76
CA LEU A 196 0.17 -0.52 -16.16
C LEU A 196 0.79 0.25 -14.98
N GLY A 197 0.18 0.18 -13.80
CA GLY A 197 0.75 0.77 -12.58
C GLY A 197 2.13 0.20 -12.25
N ALA A 198 2.29 -1.12 -12.38
CA ALA A 198 3.59 -1.78 -12.19
C ALA A 198 4.61 -1.37 -13.27
N ALA A 199 4.18 -1.26 -14.53
CA ALA A 199 5.05 -0.82 -15.61
C ALA A 199 5.49 0.65 -15.48
N LEU A 200 4.66 1.53 -14.93
CA LEU A 200 5.04 2.91 -14.61
C LEU A 200 6.12 2.95 -13.53
N LEU A 201 5.94 2.22 -12.43
CA LEU A 201 6.96 2.15 -11.38
C LEU A 201 8.30 1.68 -11.94
N ASP A 202 8.29 0.57 -12.68
CA ASP A 202 9.48 0.00 -13.30
C ASP A 202 10.14 0.98 -14.30
N SER A 203 9.35 1.64 -15.15
CA SER A 203 9.84 2.67 -16.07
C SER A 203 10.49 3.84 -15.33
N PHE A 204 9.84 4.38 -14.30
CA PHE A 204 10.34 5.53 -13.55
C PHE A 204 11.61 5.18 -12.76
N CYS A 205 11.71 3.95 -12.24
CA CYS A 205 12.95 3.44 -11.65
C CYS A 205 14.07 3.30 -12.70
N ARG A 206 13.79 2.68 -13.86
CA ARG A 206 14.79 2.51 -14.94
C ARG A 206 15.31 3.84 -15.49
N ARG A 207 14.48 4.88 -15.49
CA ARG A 207 14.83 6.23 -15.92
C ARG A 207 15.48 7.06 -14.82
N GLY A 208 15.64 6.50 -13.62
CA GLY A 208 16.24 7.16 -12.47
C GLY A 208 15.39 8.29 -11.90
N TRP A 209 14.08 8.30 -12.13
CA TRP A 209 13.15 9.28 -11.55
C TRP A 209 12.81 8.92 -10.11
N LEU A 210 12.67 7.62 -9.87
CA LEU A 210 12.42 7.03 -8.57
C LEU A 210 13.53 6.02 -8.26
N GLU A 211 13.75 5.81 -6.97
CA GLU A 211 14.54 4.69 -6.49
C GLU A 211 13.92 4.12 -5.21
N HIS A 212 14.22 2.86 -4.93
CA HIS A 212 13.86 2.27 -3.65
C HIS A 212 14.75 2.84 -2.56
N ALA A 213 14.14 3.37 -1.50
CA ALA A 213 14.88 3.81 -0.33
C ALA A 213 15.43 2.61 0.46
N ALA A 214 16.29 2.89 1.44
CA ALA A 214 16.79 1.87 2.37
C ALA A 214 15.67 1.20 3.18
N LYS A 215 14.58 1.93 3.43
CA LYS A 215 13.37 1.36 4.04
C LYS A 215 12.56 0.60 2.99
N PRO A 216 12.12 -0.63 3.29
CA PRO A 216 11.25 -1.37 2.39
C PRO A 216 10.00 -0.57 2.01
N ARG A 217 9.49 -0.78 0.79
CA ARG A 217 8.32 -0.09 0.22
C ARG A 217 8.41 1.44 0.08
N VAL A 218 9.36 2.13 0.70
CA VAL A 218 9.51 3.59 0.54
C VAL A 218 10.21 3.88 -0.78
N LEU A 219 9.68 4.84 -1.54
CA LEU A 219 10.28 5.33 -2.77
C LEU A 219 10.88 6.72 -2.53
N ARG A 220 12.06 6.97 -3.08
CA ARG A 220 12.68 8.28 -3.09
C ARG A 220 12.61 8.87 -4.49
N VAL A 221 12.14 10.11 -4.58
CA VAL A 221 12.24 10.91 -5.80
C VAL A 221 13.66 11.43 -5.93
N THR A 222 14.29 11.20 -7.08
CA THR A 222 15.63 11.74 -7.35
C THR A 222 15.53 13.20 -7.79
N PRO A 223 16.63 13.98 -7.76
CA PRO A 223 16.61 15.33 -8.31
C PRO A 223 16.20 15.40 -9.79
N ALA A 224 16.48 14.34 -10.57
CA ALA A 224 16.03 14.23 -11.95
C ALA A 224 14.53 13.93 -12.02
N GLY A 225 14.04 13.00 -11.20
CA GLY A 225 12.63 12.70 -11.08
C GLY A 225 11.80 13.91 -10.65
N GLN A 226 12.31 14.73 -9.72
CA GLN A 226 11.60 15.92 -9.27
C GLN A 226 11.27 16.85 -10.44
N ARG A 227 12.25 17.15 -11.31
CA ARG A 227 12.03 18.01 -12.49
C ARG A 227 10.98 17.45 -13.43
N GLU A 228 10.99 16.15 -13.63
CA GLU A 228 10.09 15.46 -14.55
C GLU A 228 8.68 15.33 -13.99
N PHE A 229 8.55 15.05 -12.69
CA PHE A 229 7.26 15.08 -12.00
C PHE A 229 6.71 16.51 -11.93
N ASP A 230 7.54 17.52 -11.66
CA ASP A 230 7.11 18.92 -11.71
C ASP A 230 6.58 19.26 -13.10
N ALA A 231 7.30 18.90 -14.17
CA ALA A 231 6.85 19.12 -15.55
C ALA A 231 5.54 18.38 -15.89
N LEU A 232 5.40 17.14 -15.41
CA LEU A 232 4.18 16.34 -15.60
C LEU A 232 2.99 16.97 -14.86
N LEU A 233 3.17 17.31 -13.59
CA LEU A 233 2.11 17.72 -12.67
C LEU A 233 1.70 19.18 -12.84
N THR A 234 2.64 20.07 -13.21
CA THR A 234 2.40 21.51 -13.37
C THR A 234 2.18 21.94 -14.83
N GLY A 235 2.74 21.23 -15.80
CA GLY A 235 2.62 21.61 -17.21
C GLY A 235 1.19 21.44 -17.69
N GLY A 236 0.54 22.52 -18.11
CA GLY A 236 -0.83 22.57 -18.66
C GLY A 236 -1.08 21.57 -19.76
#